data_AF-A0AAD2HY47-F1
#
_entry.id   AF-A0AAD2HY47-F1
#
_cell.length_a   1.000
_cell.length_b   1.000
_cell.length_c   1.000
_cell.angle_alpha   90.00
_cell.angle_beta   90.00
_cell.angle_gamma   90.00
#
_symmetry.space_group_name_H-M   'P 1'
#
loop_
_entity.id
_entity.type
_entity.pdbx_description
1 polymer ?
#
loop_
_entity_poly.entity_id
_entity_poly.type
_entity_poly.pdbx_seq_one_letter_code
_entity_poly.pdbx_strand_id
1 'polypeptide(L)'
;MPQTEIVPYSGRRDGSDMLITDFIRAVRKHIAHHQYATTADQIDVVNLYLKPDSPAEEHMLALLANSPARASLDAYLAELKANFPGVQAMKRSKGELEAELLRSKITLAELAEGTVTRGGVRLSVQDDYANRVEDLAIEAIVQGQIGGFHLWLENQPAVLQAALTPAPATWTDVAAAIRGVPASEVNRATDAHRANAALQQQVDQLSRSMQTMRIAPVAPRTQTTFPAASRPSANPPASIAPNIQAQRGTPPTATQNPRPDLPQFGRDYVPTQDELTHIRAARELVVSIAQPDTEQGRATYAQQKAQWLHDTQNERATRTLRLWEKGHPLSPGTLIPGSRECWRCGMARHDGDCTAPYITGDECRFRFLCHSWLTGRRAAPPANAPPAAPVNAIHWYQIGAPAPKDFQAGQA
;
A
#
# COMPACT_ATOMS: atom_id res chain seq x y z
N MET A 1 11.82 28.91 -23.45
CA MET A 1 12.74 28.51 -22.36
C MET A 1 11.96 28.66 -21.06
N PRO A 2 11.80 27.61 -20.26
CA PRO A 2 11.06 27.71 -19.00
C PRO A 2 11.79 28.67 -18.06
N GLN A 3 11.09 29.67 -17.55
CA GLN A 3 11.60 30.55 -16.49
C GLN A 3 11.95 29.67 -15.29
N THR A 4 13.22 29.68 -14.88
CA THR A 4 13.62 28.93 -13.68
C THR A 4 13.20 29.78 -12.48
N GLU A 5 12.06 29.47 -11.91
CA GLU A 5 11.58 30.10 -10.68
C GLU A 5 12.56 29.78 -9.55
N ILE A 6 13.21 30.82 -9.00
CA ILE A 6 14.09 30.65 -7.84
C ILE A 6 13.21 30.58 -6.61
N VAL A 7 13.33 29.49 -5.85
CA VAL A 7 12.64 29.33 -4.57
C VAL A 7 13.22 30.33 -3.54
N PRO A 8 12.39 31.17 -2.90
CA PRO A 8 12.87 32.13 -1.91
C PRO A 8 13.53 31.48 -0.70
N TYR A 9 14.60 32.09 -0.18
CA TYR A 9 15.38 31.59 0.96
C TYR A 9 15.08 32.35 2.25
N SER A 10 14.87 31.66 3.37
CA SER A 10 14.51 32.31 4.64
C SER A 10 15.61 32.26 5.70
N GLY A 11 16.62 31.39 5.54
CA GLY A 11 17.67 31.21 6.53
C GLY A 11 17.21 30.45 7.78
N ARG A 12 16.03 29.83 7.77
CA ARG A 12 15.54 29.03 8.89
C ARG A 12 16.21 27.65 8.88
N ARG A 13 16.49 27.14 10.07
CA ARG A 13 17.15 25.83 10.29
C ARG A 13 16.17 24.66 10.39
N ASP A 14 14.91 24.84 9.99
CA ASP A 14 13.83 23.88 10.12
C ASP A 14 13.76 22.83 8.99
N GLY A 15 14.71 22.88 8.04
CA GLY A 15 14.77 21.95 6.91
C GLY A 15 13.73 22.20 5.82
N SER A 16 12.89 23.25 5.95
CA SER A 16 11.90 23.63 4.95
C SER A 16 12.48 24.51 3.83
N ASP A 17 13.66 25.07 4.05
CA ASP A 17 14.38 25.89 3.07
C ASP A 17 15.34 25.06 2.20
N MET A 18 15.51 25.49 0.96
CA MET A 18 16.59 25.03 0.08
C MET A 18 17.97 25.25 0.74
N LEU A 19 18.92 24.35 0.49
CA LEU A 19 20.31 24.52 0.96
C LEU A 19 20.88 25.86 0.46
N ILE A 20 21.58 26.58 1.33
CA ILE A 20 22.18 27.89 0.99
C ILE A 20 23.08 27.81 -0.25
N THR A 21 23.76 26.69 -0.46
CA THR A 21 24.62 26.47 -1.62
C THR A 21 23.83 26.36 -2.92
N ASP A 22 22.65 25.75 -2.88
CA ASP A 22 21.78 25.62 -4.04
C ASP A 22 21.07 26.94 -4.33
N PHE A 23 20.66 27.68 -3.29
CA PHE A 23 20.20 29.06 -3.41
C PHE A 23 21.24 29.96 -4.10
N ILE A 24 22.47 29.99 -3.58
CA ILE A 24 23.57 30.78 -4.15
C ILE A 24 23.82 30.39 -5.62
N ARG A 25 23.76 29.09 -5.95
CA ARG A 25 23.93 28.61 -7.33
C ARG A 25 22.79 29.11 -8.24
N ALA A 26 21.54 29.02 -7.78
CA ALA A 26 20.37 29.44 -8.53
C ALA A 26 20.40 30.96 -8.80
N VAL A 27 20.71 31.76 -7.78
CA VAL A 27 20.82 33.21 -7.90
C VAL A 27 21.96 33.62 -8.82
N ARG A 28 23.13 32.99 -8.72
CA ARG A 28 24.25 33.25 -9.66
C ARG A 28 23.87 32.94 -11.10
N LYS A 29 23.18 31.83 -11.34
CA LYS A 29 22.70 31.46 -12.68
C LYS A 29 21.72 32.50 -13.22
N HIS A 30 20.81 32.99 -12.38
CA HIS A 30 19.86 34.02 -12.75
C HIS A 30 20.55 35.36 -13.06
N ILE A 31 21.49 35.79 -12.20
CA ILE A 31 22.28 37.00 -12.42
C ILE A 31 23.05 36.93 -13.75
N ALA A 32 23.71 35.81 -14.02
CA ALA A 32 24.44 35.60 -15.27
C ALA A 32 23.53 35.59 -16.51
N HIS A 33 22.31 35.06 -16.38
CA HIS A 33 21.34 35.01 -17.48
C HIS A 33 20.79 36.40 -17.83
N HIS A 34 20.51 37.22 -16.82
CA HIS A 34 19.91 38.55 -17.00
C HIS A 34 20.92 39.69 -17.13
N GLN A 35 22.22 39.40 -17.01
CA GLN A 35 23.32 40.34 -17.27
C GLN A 35 23.24 41.66 -16.48
N TYR A 36 22.92 41.58 -15.18
CA TYR A 36 22.89 42.76 -14.32
C TYR A 36 24.24 43.48 -14.31
N ALA A 37 24.24 44.77 -14.66
CA ALA A 37 25.44 45.54 -14.98
C ALA A 37 26.24 45.98 -13.76
N THR A 38 25.57 46.25 -12.63
CA THR A 38 26.24 46.74 -11.43
C THR A 38 26.15 45.75 -10.28
N THR A 39 27.13 45.80 -9.37
CA THR A 39 27.11 45.00 -8.13
C THR A 39 25.91 45.34 -7.25
N ALA A 40 25.43 46.59 -7.28
CA ALA A 40 24.24 47.01 -6.55
C ALA A 40 23.00 46.27 -7.06
N ASP A 41 22.77 46.26 -8.38
CA ASP A 41 21.64 45.55 -8.98
C ASP A 41 21.68 44.05 -8.67
N GLN A 42 22.89 43.46 -8.70
CA GLN A 42 23.09 42.05 -8.38
C GLN A 42 22.74 41.73 -6.93
N ILE A 43 23.11 42.60 -5.98
CA ILE A 43 22.79 42.45 -4.55
C ILE A 43 21.28 42.63 -4.33
N ASP A 44 20.64 43.59 -5.01
CA ASP A 44 19.19 43.80 -4.90
C ASP A 44 18.41 42.59 -5.39
N VAL A 45 18.88 41.92 -6.44
CA VAL A 45 18.31 40.64 -6.91
C VAL A 45 18.45 39.55 -5.86
N VAL A 46 19.59 39.45 -5.17
CA VAL A 46 19.75 38.48 -4.07
C VAL A 46 18.70 38.73 -2.99
N ASN A 47 18.49 40.00 -2.62
CA ASN A 47 17.52 40.40 -1.60
C ASN A 47 16.07 40.13 -2.01
N LEU A 48 15.74 40.32 -3.28
CA LEU A 48 14.41 40.01 -3.83
C LEU A 48 14.03 38.53 -3.65
N TYR A 49 15.03 37.64 -3.62
CA TYR A 49 14.83 36.20 -3.42
C TYR A 49 15.03 35.75 -1.95
N LEU A 50 15.18 36.69 -1.01
CA LEU A 50 15.03 36.39 0.42
C LEU A 50 13.55 36.46 0.80
N LYS A 51 13.09 35.57 1.70
CA LYS A 51 11.70 35.64 2.18
C LYS A 51 11.52 36.92 3.02
N PRO A 52 10.41 37.65 2.86
CA PRO A 52 10.05 38.74 3.75
C PRO A 52 9.99 38.28 5.22
N ASP A 53 10.43 39.13 6.14
CA ASP A 53 10.44 38.91 7.59
C ASP A 53 11.22 37.63 7.99
N SER A 54 12.26 37.32 7.22
CA SER A 54 13.09 36.15 7.46
C SER A 54 14.42 36.51 8.13
N PRO A 55 15.00 35.60 8.93
CA PRO A 55 16.33 35.80 9.51
C PRO A 55 17.39 36.16 8.47
N ALA A 56 17.30 35.58 7.26
CA ALA A 56 18.20 35.92 6.16
C ALA A 56 18.03 37.37 5.70
N GLU A 57 16.79 37.83 5.49
CA GLU A 57 16.53 39.21 5.08
C GLU A 57 16.97 40.21 6.16
N GLU A 58 16.58 40.00 7.43
CA GLU A 58 16.94 40.88 8.54
C GLU A 58 18.46 41.04 8.67
N HIS A 59 19.20 39.92 8.62
CA HIS A 59 20.66 39.93 8.72
C HIS A 59 21.30 40.65 7.55
N MET A 60 20.83 40.40 6.33
CA MET A 60 21.40 41.03 5.14
C MET A 60 21.07 42.52 5.06
N LEU A 61 19.88 42.95 5.48
CA LEU A 61 19.55 44.37 5.64
C LEU A 61 20.44 45.04 6.69
N ALA A 62 20.69 44.39 7.83
CA ALA A 62 21.61 44.90 8.85
C ALA A 62 23.06 44.98 8.34
N LEU A 63 23.49 44.02 7.50
CA LEU A 63 24.80 44.03 6.84
C LEU A 63 24.92 45.20 5.85
N LEU A 64 23.87 45.44 5.06
CA LEU A 64 23.81 46.56 4.11
C LEU A 64 23.88 47.93 4.79
N ALA A 65 23.41 48.03 6.03
CA ALA A 65 23.48 49.26 6.81
C ALA A 65 24.88 49.52 7.41
N ASN A 66 25.68 48.47 7.66
CA ASN A 66 26.85 48.56 8.55
C ASN A 66 28.17 48.03 7.97
N SER A 67 28.22 47.52 6.73
CA SER A 67 29.38 46.77 6.23
C SER A 67 29.87 47.19 4.84
N PRO A 68 31.21 47.13 4.58
CA PRO A 68 31.78 47.24 3.23
C PRO A 68 31.45 46.03 2.33
N ALA A 69 30.70 45.02 2.80
CA ALA A 69 30.28 43.85 2.04
C ALA A 69 29.48 44.17 0.75
N ARG A 70 29.07 45.43 0.55
CA ARG A 70 28.56 45.95 -0.74
C ARG A 70 29.62 46.04 -1.84
N ALA A 71 30.91 45.93 -1.51
CA ALA A 71 32.00 46.10 -2.48
C ALA A 71 32.04 45.00 -3.56
N SER A 72 31.49 43.80 -3.27
CA SER A 72 31.36 42.74 -4.27
C SER A 72 30.21 41.78 -3.94
N LEU A 73 29.58 41.24 -4.99
CA LEU A 73 28.57 40.19 -4.85
C LEU A 73 29.18 38.95 -4.16
N ASP A 74 30.43 38.63 -4.43
CA ASP A 74 31.09 37.47 -3.84
C ASP A 74 31.32 37.61 -2.34
N ALA A 75 31.69 38.80 -1.85
CA ALA A 75 31.78 39.07 -0.42
C ALA A 75 30.40 38.98 0.25
N TYR A 76 29.37 39.52 -0.41
CA TYR A 76 27.99 39.46 0.06
C TYR A 76 27.47 38.02 0.21
N LEU A 77 27.68 37.19 -0.82
CA LEU A 77 27.27 35.78 -0.80
C LEU A 77 28.12 34.93 0.15
N ALA A 78 29.40 35.27 0.34
CA ALA A 78 30.25 34.63 1.33
C ALA A 78 29.76 34.89 2.76
N GLU A 79 29.38 36.14 3.06
CA GLU A 79 28.82 36.53 4.36
C GLU A 79 27.47 35.83 4.61
N LEU A 80 26.59 35.79 3.60
CA LEU A 80 25.33 35.05 3.66
C LEU A 80 25.59 33.56 3.95
N LYS A 81 26.54 32.93 3.25
CA LYS A 81 26.91 31.53 3.47
C LYS A 81 27.52 31.28 4.85
N ALA A 82 28.25 32.25 5.40
CA ALA A 82 28.90 32.13 6.71
C ALA A 82 27.91 32.24 7.88
N ASN A 83 26.91 33.11 7.77
CA ASN A 83 25.89 33.34 8.81
C ASN A 83 24.73 32.34 8.74
N PHE A 84 24.44 31.87 7.52
CA PHE A 84 23.53 30.77 7.27
C PHE A 84 24.34 29.63 6.67
N PRO A 85 25.27 29.01 7.44
CA PRO A 85 25.74 27.70 7.03
C PRO A 85 24.45 26.91 6.94
N GLY A 86 24.15 26.40 5.73
CA GLY A 86 22.95 25.59 5.55
C GLY A 86 22.90 24.57 6.68
N VAL A 87 21.74 23.97 6.93
CA VAL A 87 21.73 22.76 7.74
C VAL A 87 22.61 21.74 6.98
N GLN A 88 23.94 21.80 7.16
CA GLN A 88 24.73 20.64 7.48
C GLN A 88 23.96 20.13 8.67
N ALA A 89 22.92 19.33 8.39
CA ALA A 89 22.34 18.40 9.32
C ALA A 89 23.57 17.85 10.00
N MET A 90 23.80 18.26 11.27
CA MET A 90 25.08 18.12 11.99
C MET A 90 25.78 16.93 11.37
N LYS A 91 26.81 17.15 10.50
CA LYS A 91 27.31 16.10 9.59
C LYS A 91 27.44 14.87 10.46
N ARG A 92 26.53 13.92 10.29
CA ARG A 92 26.33 12.90 11.32
C ARG A 92 27.68 12.26 11.49
N SER A 93 28.13 12.18 12.74
CA SER A 93 29.49 11.73 12.97
C SER A 93 29.66 10.37 12.31
N LYS A 94 30.87 10.04 11.86
CA LYS A 94 31.14 8.73 11.23
C LYS A 94 30.55 7.58 12.07
N GLY A 95 30.71 7.63 13.39
CA GLY A 95 30.15 6.63 14.31
C GLY A 95 28.62 6.60 14.36
N GLU A 96 27.93 7.74 14.20
CA GLU A 96 26.46 7.78 14.13
C GLU A 96 25.91 7.20 12.82
N LEU A 97 26.63 7.39 11.71
CA LEU A 97 26.29 6.81 10.41
C LEU A 97 26.57 5.31 10.40
N GLU A 98 27.72 4.87 10.92
CA GLU A 98 28.02 3.45 11.12
C GLU A 98 26.98 2.79 12.03
N ALA A 99 26.62 3.42 13.15
CA ALA A 99 25.60 2.89 14.06
C ALA A 99 24.20 2.84 13.44
N GLU A 100 23.86 3.74 12.51
CA GLU A 100 22.61 3.64 11.77
C GLU A 100 22.68 2.57 10.69
N LEU A 101 23.78 2.47 9.94
CA LEU A 101 24.01 1.40 8.98
C LEU A 101 23.81 0.05 9.65
N LEU A 102 24.43 -0.19 10.81
CA LEU A 102 24.28 -1.44 11.56
C LEU A 102 22.88 -1.67 12.14
N ARG A 103 22.11 -0.60 12.42
CA ARG A 103 20.71 -0.68 12.87
C ARG A 103 19.70 -0.73 11.73
N SER A 104 20.14 -0.49 10.50
CA SER A 104 19.26 -0.55 9.34
C SER A 104 18.70 -1.96 9.20
N LYS A 105 17.39 -2.04 9.06
CA LYS A 105 16.67 -3.29 8.92
C LYS A 105 15.53 -3.09 7.94
N ILE A 106 15.16 -4.17 7.29
CA ILE A 106 13.94 -4.26 6.52
C ILE A 106 13.16 -5.48 6.99
N THR A 107 11.85 -5.35 7.09
CA THR A 107 10.99 -6.48 7.42
C THR A 107 10.66 -7.28 6.16
N LEU A 108 10.32 -8.55 6.35
CA LEU A 108 9.87 -9.39 5.25
C LEU A 108 8.56 -8.87 4.62
N ALA A 109 7.72 -8.21 5.41
CA ALA A 109 6.48 -7.58 4.92
C ALA A 109 6.79 -6.41 3.98
N GLU A 110 7.71 -5.51 4.36
CA GLU A 110 8.14 -4.39 3.51
C GLU A 110 8.77 -4.88 2.21
N LEU A 111 9.65 -5.89 2.28
CA LEU A 111 10.25 -6.51 1.07
C LEU A 111 9.19 -7.03 0.08
N ALA A 112 8.03 -7.47 0.57
CA ALA A 112 6.95 -8.01 -0.25
C ALA A 112 6.04 -6.93 -0.88
N GLU A 113 6.18 -5.65 -0.52
CA GLU A 113 5.37 -4.55 -1.08
C GLU A 113 5.68 -4.25 -2.56
N GLY A 114 6.77 -4.81 -3.09
CA GLY A 114 7.08 -4.86 -4.51
C GLY A 114 7.75 -3.59 -5.03
N THR A 115 7.11 -2.43 -4.96
CA THR A 115 7.69 -1.17 -5.48
C THR A 115 7.45 0.04 -4.60
N VAL A 116 8.45 0.91 -4.48
CA VAL A 116 8.38 2.22 -3.82
C VAL A 116 8.69 3.34 -4.82
N THR A 117 8.10 4.53 -4.62
CA THR A 117 8.41 5.70 -5.44
C THR A 117 9.34 6.64 -4.68
N ARG A 118 10.54 6.87 -5.21
CA ARG A 118 11.52 7.81 -4.64
C ARG A 118 11.99 8.78 -5.71
N GLY A 119 11.88 10.08 -5.45
CA GLY A 119 12.24 11.12 -6.43
C GLY A 119 11.47 11.02 -7.75
N GLY A 120 10.23 10.50 -7.72
CA GLY A 120 9.42 10.28 -8.92
C GLY A 120 9.77 9.03 -9.73
N VAL A 121 10.77 8.24 -9.31
CA VAL A 121 11.15 6.98 -9.94
C VAL A 121 10.56 5.81 -9.14
N ARG A 122 9.91 4.87 -9.83
CA ARG A 122 9.45 3.61 -9.22
C ARG A 122 10.61 2.63 -9.18
N LEU A 123 11.01 2.23 -7.99
CA LEU A 123 12.06 1.24 -7.73
C LEU A 123 11.44 0.03 -7.05
N SER A 124 12.09 -1.14 -7.14
CA SER A 124 11.70 -2.23 -6.26
C SER A 124 12.06 -1.87 -4.81
N VAL A 125 11.30 -2.37 -3.83
CA VAL A 125 11.60 -2.08 -2.41
C VAL A 125 13.00 -2.58 -2.03
N GLN A 126 13.42 -3.70 -2.62
CA GLN A 126 14.73 -4.28 -2.46
C GLN A 126 15.84 -3.38 -3.03
N ASP A 127 15.64 -2.80 -4.21
CA ASP A 127 16.58 -1.83 -4.80
C ASP A 127 16.68 -0.56 -3.96
N ASP A 128 15.54 -0.04 -3.48
CA ASP A 128 15.54 1.13 -2.60
C ASP A 128 16.27 0.87 -1.29
N TYR A 129 16.07 -0.32 -0.69
CA TYR A 129 16.78 -0.71 0.52
C TYR A 129 18.28 -0.89 0.27
N ALA A 130 18.67 -1.54 -0.83
CA ALA A 130 20.07 -1.67 -1.22
C ALA A 130 20.73 -0.29 -1.42
N ASN A 131 20.04 0.64 -2.08
CA ASN A 131 20.52 2.01 -2.24
C ASN A 131 20.71 2.71 -0.89
N ARG A 132 19.77 2.56 0.06
CA ARG A 132 19.91 3.14 1.41
C ARG A 132 21.13 2.58 2.16
N VAL A 133 21.36 1.27 2.09
CA VAL A 133 22.53 0.63 2.72
C VAL A 133 23.82 1.16 2.10
N GLU A 134 23.86 1.28 0.77
CA GLU A 134 25.02 1.81 0.04
C GLU A 134 25.27 3.29 0.35
N ASP A 135 24.23 4.12 0.35
CA ASP A 135 24.31 5.55 0.69
C ASP A 135 24.87 5.74 2.10
N LEU A 136 24.37 4.99 3.09
CA LEU A 136 24.87 5.04 4.48
C LEU A 136 26.34 4.62 4.57
N ALA A 137 26.76 3.59 3.82
CA ALA A 137 28.14 3.15 3.80
C ALA A 137 29.09 4.17 3.14
N ILE A 138 28.63 4.84 2.08
CA ILE A 138 29.37 5.93 1.41
C ILE A 138 29.49 7.15 2.33
N GLU A 139 28.39 7.55 2.98
CA GLU A 139 28.38 8.70 3.90
C GLU A 139 29.28 8.44 5.12
N ALA A 140 29.30 7.21 5.64
CA ALA A 140 30.18 6.81 6.74
C ALA A 140 31.65 6.60 6.30
N ILE A 141 31.95 6.60 5.00
CA ILE A 141 33.29 6.32 4.44
C ILE A 141 33.78 4.93 4.87
N VAL A 142 32.90 3.93 4.77
CA VAL A 142 33.19 2.53 5.11
C VAL A 142 32.91 1.57 3.96
N GLN A 143 32.57 2.06 2.77
CA GLN A 143 32.18 1.23 1.63
C GLN A 143 33.19 0.12 1.28
N GLY A 144 34.49 0.36 1.49
CA GLY A 144 35.56 -0.63 1.24
C GLY A 144 35.87 -1.59 2.39
N GLN A 145 35.08 -1.57 3.48
CA GLN A 145 35.25 -2.40 4.67
C GLN A 145 33.91 -3.05 5.04
N ILE A 146 33.93 -4.19 5.73
CA ILE A 146 32.71 -4.93 6.11
C ILE A 146 32.54 -5.05 7.64
N GLY A 147 33.10 -4.09 8.38
CA GLY A 147 33.05 -4.06 9.83
C GLY A 147 31.62 -4.09 10.37
N GLY A 148 31.36 -4.94 11.37
CA GLY A 148 30.04 -5.07 12.01
C GLY A 148 28.98 -5.80 11.18
N PHE A 149 29.32 -6.34 10.01
CA PHE A 149 28.37 -7.01 9.13
C PHE A 149 27.55 -8.12 9.79
N HIS A 150 28.15 -8.95 10.66
CA HIS A 150 27.40 -9.99 11.37
C HIS A 150 26.28 -9.43 12.24
N LEU A 151 26.52 -8.32 12.95
CA LEU A 151 25.50 -7.64 13.76
C LEU A 151 24.37 -7.07 12.90
N TRP A 152 24.73 -6.54 11.73
CA TRP A 152 23.74 -6.05 10.77
C TRP A 152 22.93 -7.20 10.14
N LEU A 153 23.58 -8.30 9.79
CA LEU A 153 23.00 -9.49 9.15
C LEU A 153 21.95 -10.16 10.04
N GLU A 154 22.22 -10.26 11.36
CA GLU A 154 21.29 -10.81 12.35
C GLU A 154 19.95 -10.07 12.39
N ASN A 155 19.93 -8.79 12.03
CA ASN A 155 18.73 -7.96 11.97
C ASN A 155 17.98 -8.06 10.64
N GLN A 156 18.50 -8.81 9.65
CA GLN A 156 17.87 -8.95 8.34
C GLN A 156 16.92 -10.16 8.28
N PRO A 157 15.92 -10.16 7.38
CA PRO A 157 15.09 -11.33 7.13
C PRO A 157 15.90 -12.52 6.63
N ALA A 158 15.48 -13.74 6.97
CA ALA A 158 16.19 -14.98 6.63
C ALA A 158 16.50 -15.13 5.12
N VAL A 159 15.64 -14.59 4.25
CA VAL A 159 15.87 -14.58 2.80
C VAL A 159 17.11 -13.76 2.41
N LEU A 160 17.33 -12.61 3.05
CA LEU A 160 18.53 -11.81 2.83
C LEU A 160 19.75 -12.46 3.50
N GLN A 161 19.57 -13.04 4.69
CA GLN A 161 20.66 -13.77 5.36
C GLN A 161 21.22 -14.91 4.50
N ALA A 162 20.33 -15.67 3.84
CA ALA A 162 20.72 -16.74 2.93
C ALA A 162 21.46 -16.20 1.69
N ALA A 163 20.97 -15.11 1.09
CA ALA A 163 21.59 -14.50 -0.09
C ALA A 163 22.97 -13.87 0.20
N LEU A 164 23.18 -13.43 1.43
CA LEU A 164 24.40 -12.79 1.91
C LEU A 164 25.37 -13.79 2.58
N THR A 165 25.14 -15.10 2.39
CA THR A 165 26.03 -16.17 2.84
C THR A 165 26.62 -16.87 1.60
N PRO A 166 27.95 -16.85 1.38
CA PRO A 166 29.00 -16.36 2.28
C PRO A 166 29.06 -14.83 2.41
N ALA A 167 29.62 -14.35 3.52
CA ALA A 167 29.73 -12.93 3.84
C ALA A 167 30.44 -12.15 2.71
N PRO A 168 29.86 -11.05 2.20
CA PRO A 168 30.51 -10.22 1.17
C PRO A 168 31.76 -9.50 1.70
N ALA A 169 32.61 -8.99 0.81
CA ALA A 169 33.86 -8.31 1.20
C ALA A 169 33.66 -6.82 1.49
N THR A 170 32.65 -6.19 0.87
CA THR A 170 32.37 -4.75 0.95
C THR A 170 30.87 -4.47 1.11
N TRP A 171 30.51 -3.29 1.62
CA TRP A 171 29.10 -2.88 1.67
C TRP A 171 28.47 -2.70 0.28
N THR A 172 29.30 -2.39 -0.73
CA THR A 172 28.86 -2.38 -2.13
C THR A 172 28.48 -3.78 -2.61
N ASP A 173 29.25 -4.81 -2.24
CA ASP A 173 28.90 -6.20 -2.53
C ASP A 173 27.63 -6.64 -1.80
N VAL A 174 27.42 -6.16 -0.56
CA VAL A 174 26.17 -6.37 0.18
C VAL A 174 24.99 -5.77 -0.60
N ALA A 175 25.08 -4.51 -1.03
CA ALA A 175 24.01 -3.87 -1.80
C ALA A 175 23.75 -4.61 -3.12
N ALA A 176 24.79 -5.05 -3.82
CA ALA A 176 24.66 -5.85 -5.04
C ALA A 176 23.99 -7.20 -4.78
N ALA A 177 24.38 -7.91 -3.72
CA ALA A 177 23.76 -9.17 -3.32
C ALA A 177 22.29 -8.99 -2.93
N ILE A 178 21.95 -7.90 -2.21
CA ILE A 178 20.56 -7.55 -1.93
C ILE A 178 19.79 -7.36 -3.24
N ARG A 179 20.28 -6.58 -4.20
CA ARG A 179 19.61 -6.39 -5.52
C ARG A 179 19.48 -7.68 -6.32
N GLY A 180 20.40 -8.62 -6.14
CA GLY A 180 20.40 -9.91 -6.82
C GLY A 180 19.35 -10.92 -6.34
N VAL A 181 18.70 -10.69 -5.19
CA VAL A 181 17.69 -11.62 -4.65
C VAL A 181 16.47 -11.68 -5.59
N PRO A 182 16.09 -12.86 -6.12
CA PRO A 182 14.93 -12.94 -6.99
C PRO A 182 13.63 -12.65 -6.24
N ALA A 183 12.71 -11.90 -6.86
CA ALA A 183 11.41 -11.59 -6.26
C ALA A 183 10.60 -12.85 -5.89
N SER A 184 10.78 -13.95 -6.63
CA SER A 184 10.17 -15.25 -6.33
C SER A 184 10.63 -15.83 -4.98
N GLU A 185 11.89 -15.61 -4.59
CA GLU A 185 12.41 -16.07 -3.31
C GLU A 185 11.87 -15.24 -2.14
N VAL A 186 11.76 -13.93 -2.33
CA VAL A 186 11.12 -13.01 -1.38
C VAL A 186 9.66 -13.41 -1.14
N ASN A 187 8.91 -13.67 -2.23
CA ASN A 187 7.52 -14.11 -2.15
C ASN A 187 7.39 -15.47 -1.44
N ARG A 188 8.24 -16.45 -1.80
CA ARG A 188 8.26 -17.77 -1.16
C ARG A 188 8.55 -17.66 0.34
N ALA A 189 9.51 -16.83 0.74
CA ALA A 189 9.83 -16.60 2.14
C ALA A 189 8.66 -15.93 2.88
N THR A 190 8.00 -14.97 2.23
CA THR A 190 6.82 -14.27 2.78
C THR A 190 5.66 -15.24 3.01
N ASP A 191 5.38 -16.11 2.04
CA ASP A 191 4.33 -17.13 2.15
C ASP A 191 4.65 -18.13 3.26
N ALA A 192 5.90 -18.60 3.35
CA ALA A 192 6.33 -19.48 4.42
C ALA A 192 6.21 -18.82 5.80
N HIS A 193 6.58 -17.54 5.92
CA HIS A 193 6.42 -16.79 7.16
C HIS A 193 4.95 -16.62 7.56
N ARG A 194 4.06 -16.31 6.60
CA ARG A 194 2.61 -16.22 6.84
C ARG A 194 2.03 -17.57 7.26
N ALA A 195 2.45 -18.67 6.62
CA ALA A 195 2.03 -20.02 6.99
C ALA A 195 2.48 -20.38 8.42
N ASN A 196 3.72 -20.09 8.78
CA ASN A 196 4.24 -20.32 10.14
C ASN A 196 3.52 -19.46 11.19
N ALA A 197 3.24 -18.19 10.89
CA ALA A 197 2.48 -17.32 11.77
C ALA A 197 1.05 -17.84 12.00
N ALA A 198 0.38 -18.33 10.95
CA ALA A 198 -0.94 -18.93 11.05
C ALA A 198 -0.91 -20.22 11.89
N LEU A 199 0.11 -21.07 11.71
CA LEU A 199 0.29 -22.28 12.52
C LEU A 199 0.52 -21.94 13.99
N GLN A 200 1.36 -20.93 14.28
CA GLN A 200 1.61 -20.49 15.66
C GLN A 200 0.33 -19.97 16.33
N GLN A 201 -0.50 -19.21 15.62
CA GLN A 201 -1.79 -18.76 16.13
C GLN A 201 -2.72 -19.94 16.49
N GLN A 202 -2.73 -20.99 15.68
CA GLN A 202 -3.52 -22.20 15.98
C GLN A 202 -2.98 -22.92 17.22
N VAL A 203 -1.66 -23.05 17.36
CA VAL A 203 -1.02 -23.64 18.55
C VAL A 203 -1.34 -22.83 19.80
N ASP A 204 -1.26 -21.50 19.72
CA ASP A 204 -1.57 -20.62 20.84
C ASP A 204 -3.06 -20.71 21.23
N GLN A 205 -3.97 -20.75 20.25
CA GLN A 205 -5.40 -20.93 20.49
C GLN A 205 -5.69 -22.29 21.16
N LEU A 206 -5.05 -23.36 20.68
CA LEU A 206 -5.18 -24.69 21.27
C LEU A 206 -4.65 -24.71 22.71
N SER A 207 -3.48 -24.11 22.96
CA SER A 207 -2.88 -24.03 24.30
C SER A 207 -3.79 -23.31 25.30
N ARG A 208 -4.43 -22.19 24.88
CA ARG A 208 -5.40 -21.46 25.70
C ARG A 208 -6.64 -22.31 25.99
N SER A 209 -7.15 -23.04 25.00
CA SER A 209 -8.29 -23.93 25.19
C SER A 209 -8.00 -25.07 26.20
N MET A 210 -6.81 -25.67 26.15
CA MET A 210 -6.38 -26.67 27.14
C MET A 210 -6.23 -26.09 28.55
N GLN A 211 -5.73 -24.86 28.70
CA GLN A 211 -5.65 -24.19 30.00
C GLN A 211 -7.06 -23.94 30.59
N THR A 212 -8.03 -23.54 29.77
CA THR A 212 -9.41 -23.35 30.23
C THR A 212 -10.11 -24.65 30.65
N MET A 213 -9.74 -25.80 30.06
CA MET A 213 -10.30 -27.10 30.45
C MET A 213 -9.73 -27.67 31.76
N ARG A 214 -8.55 -27.21 32.22
CA ARG A 214 -7.90 -27.72 33.44
C ARG A 214 -8.45 -27.12 34.75
N ILE A 215 -9.32 -26.12 34.70
CA ILE A 215 -9.90 -25.46 35.88
C ILE A 215 -11.43 -25.60 35.88
N ALA A 216 -11.93 -26.83 35.78
CA ALA A 216 -13.27 -27.14 36.27
C ALA A 216 -13.09 -27.86 37.62
N PRO A 217 -13.32 -27.20 38.77
CA PRO A 217 -13.35 -27.90 40.04
C PRO A 217 -14.47 -28.92 39.98
N VAL A 218 -14.10 -30.20 40.12
CA VAL A 218 -15.05 -31.30 40.26
C VAL A 218 -15.81 -31.08 41.56
N ALA A 219 -16.96 -30.42 41.48
CA ALA A 219 -17.91 -30.39 42.58
C ALA A 219 -18.44 -31.83 42.77
N PRO A 220 -18.38 -32.41 43.97
CA PRO A 220 -18.90 -33.75 44.22
C PRO A 220 -20.42 -33.71 44.12
N ARG A 221 -20.97 -34.16 42.99
CA ARG A 221 -22.43 -34.24 42.81
C ARG A 221 -22.91 -35.66 43.11
N THR A 222 -23.50 -35.73 44.30
CA THR A 222 -24.32 -36.78 44.89
C THR A 222 -25.24 -37.49 43.90
N GLN A 223 -25.20 -38.82 43.96
CA GLN A 223 -26.13 -39.73 43.32
C GLN A 223 -27.54 -39.53 43.92
N THR A 224 -28.50 -39.15 43.10
CA THR A 224 -29.94 -39.27 43.42
C THR A 224 -30.59 -40.18 42.40
N THR A 225 -30.85 -41.38 42.87
CA THR A 225 -31.65 -42.46 42.31
C THR A 225 -33.12 -42.03 42.18
N PHE A 226 -33.76 -42.19 41.02
CA PHE A 226 -35.23 -42.27 40.86
C PHE A 226 -35.58 -42.89 39.48
N PRO A 227 -36.80 -43.43 39.28
CA PRO A 227 -36.96 -44.78 38.76
C PRO A 227 -37.57 -44.85 37.35
N ALA A 228 -37.55 -46.07 36.84
CA ALA A 228 -38.08 -46.52 35.57
C ALA A 228 -39.53 -46.09 35.30
N ALA A 229 -39.75 -45.55 34.11
CA ALA A 229 -41.06 -45.49 33.47
C ALA A 229 -40.97 -46.12 32.07
N SER A 230 -41.46 -47.34 32.00
CA SER A 230 -41.64 -48.16 30.81
C SER A 230 -42.70 -47.55 29.90
N ARG A 231 -42.41 -47.35 28.61
CA ARG A 231 -43.42 -47.34 27.54
C ARG A 231 -42.80 -47.83 26.22
N PRO A 232 -43.37 -48.86 25.57
CA PRO A 232 -43.00 -49.26 24.23
C PRO A 232 -43.82 -48.46 23.23
N SER A 233 -43.21 -47.95 22.16
CA SER A 233 -43.97 -47.57 20.98
C SER A 233 -43.21 -47.98 19.72
N ALA A 234 -43.97 -48.67 18.88
CA ALA A 234 -43.55 -49.42 17.73
C ALA A 234 -43.11 -48.53 16.58
N ASN A 235 -42.09 -48.98 15.86
CA ASN A 235 -41.86 -48.60 14.47
C ASN A 235 -43.09 -48.98 13.61
N PRO A 236 -43.30 -48.25 12.52
CA PRO A 236 -43.22 -48.96 11.23
C PRO A 236 -42.27 -48.29 10.22
N PRO A 237 -41.73 -49.07 9.28
CA PRO A 237 -40.66 -48.66 8.36
C PRO A 237 -41.19 -47.81 7.20
N ALA A 238 -40.55 -46.68 6.92
CA ALA A 238 -40.78 -45.94 5.68
C ALA A 238 -40.01 -46.59 4.54
N SER A 239 -40.77 -47.05 3.55
CA SER A 239 -40.32 -47.74 2.34
C SER A 239 -39.53 -46.83 1.40
N ILE A 240 -38.45 -47.41 0.87
CA ILE A 240 -37.70 -46.97 -0.30
C ILE A 240 -38.61 -46.96 -1.53
N ALA A 241 -38.66 -45.83 -2.25
CA ALA A 241 -39.16 -45.77 -3.62
C ALA A 241 -38.21 -44.90 -4.48
N PRO A 242 -37.63 -45.43 -5.56
CA PRO A 242 -36.89 -44.63 -6.53
C PRO A 242 -37.88 -44.12 -7.59
N ASN A 243 -38.16 -42.81 -7.61
CA ASN A 243 -38.87 -42.21 -8.74
C ASN A 243 -37.87 -41.68 -9.76
N ILE A 244 -37.63 -42.50 -10.78
CA ILE A 244 -36.97 -42.11 -12.03
C ILE A 244 -38.06 -41.53 -12.93
N GLN A 245 -38.12 -40.20 -13.06
CA GLN A 245 -38.83 -39.55 -14.17
C GLN A 245 -37.88 -38.60 -14.89
N ALA A 246 -37.40 -39.08 -16.04
CA ALA A 246 -36.77 -38.29 -17.06
C ALA A 246 -37.79 -37.32 -17.67
N GLN A 247 -37.61 -36.02 -17.45
CA GLN A 247 -38.19 -34.99 -18.31
C GLN A 247 -37.06 -34.30 -19.07
N ARG A 248 -36.92 -34.68 -20.33
CA ARG A 248 -36.29 -33.87 -21.37
C ARG A 248 -37.17 -32.64 -21.59
N GLY A 249 -36.76 -31.51 -21.04
CA GLY A 249 -37.24 -30.19 -21.43
C GLY A 249 -36.10 -29.41 -22.07
N THR A 250 -36.18 -29.18 -23.38
CA THR A 250 -35.35 -28.21 -24.10
C THR A 250 -35.52 -26.83 -23.48
N PRO A 251 -34.45 -26.09 -23.15
CA PRO A 251 -34.60 -24.73 -22.66
C PRO A 251 -35.06 -23.82 -23.82
N PRO A 252 -36.05 -22.94 -23.60
CA PRO A 252 -36.43 -21.94 -24.58
C PRO A 252 -35.32 -20.90 -24.70
N THR A 253 -34.95 -20.59 -25.93
CA THR A 253 -34.03 -19.53 -26.32
C THR A 253 -34.66 -18.17 -25.97
N ALA A 254 -34.47 -17.73 -24.73
CA ALA A 254 -34.85 -16.38 -24.32
C ALA A 254 -33.83 -15.39 -24.88
N THR A 255 -34.29 -14.56 -25.81
CA THR A 255 -33.63 -13.34 -26.31
C THR A 255 -33.25 -12.45 -25.12
N GLN A 256 -31.96 -12.44 -24.79
CA GLN A 256 -31.42 -11.61 -23.71
C GLN A 256 -31.36 -10.15 -24.18
N ASN A 257 -32.17 -9.29 -23.55
CA ASN A 257 -31.92 -7.86 -23.52
C ASN A 257 -30.49 -7.60 -22.98
N PRO A 258 -29.77 -6.59 -23.50
CA PRO A 258 -28.43 -6.27 -23.03
C PRO A 258 -28.49 -5.86 -21.56
N ARG A 259 -28.12 -6.78 -20.67
CA ARG A 259 -27.92 -6.49 -19.25
C ARG A 259 -26.70 -5.58 -19.14
N PRO A 260 -26.74 -4.49 -18.36
CA PRO A 260 -25.55 -3.72 -18.04
C PRO A 260 -24.54 -4.64 -17.33
N ASP A 261 -23.32 -4.67 -17.87
CA ASP A 261 -22.18 -5.50 -17.45
C ASP A 261 -21.94 -5.42 -15.94
N LEU A 262 -22.52 -6.36 -15.21
CA LEU A 262 -22.04 -6.71 -13.89
C LEU A 262 -20.72 -7.46 -14.09
N PRO A 263 -19.60 -7.02 -13.48
CA PRO A 263 -18.34 -7.73 -13.62
C PRO A 263 -18.56 -9.16 -13.13
N GLN A 264 -18.30 -10.14 -14.01
CA GLN A 264 -18.16 -11.53 -13.64
C GLN A 264 -16.91 -11.66 -12.78
N PHE A 265 -16.98 -11.26 -11.51
CA PHE A 265 -16.15 -11.92 -10.51
C PHE A 265 -16.52 -13.39 -10.64
N GLY A 266 -15.57 -14.19 -11.14
CA GLY A 266 -15.78 -15.61 -11.39
C GLY A 266 -16.47 -16.19 -10.17
N ARG A 267 -17.63 -16.83 -10.36
CA ARG A 267 -18.43 -17.43 -9.28
C ARG A 267 -17.61 -18.32 -8.34
N ASP A 268 -16.44 -18.74 -8.79
CA ASP A 268 -15.55 -19.68 -8.13
C ASP A 268 -14.50 -19.00 -7.23
N TYR A 269 -14.29 -17.68 -7.32
CA TYR A 269 -13.28 -17.00 -6.51
C TYR A 269 -13.64 -17.01 -5.02
N VAL A 270 -12.75 -17.59 -4.21
CA VAL A 270 -12.83 -17.60 -2.75
C VAL A 270 -11.91 -16.49 -2.23
N PRO A 271 -12.44 -15.46 -1.55
CA PRO A 271 -11.58 -14.44 -0.95
C PRO A 271 -10.72 -15.06 0.15
N THR A 272 -9.46 -14.63 0.21
CA THR A 272 -8.54 -14.97 1.30
C THR A 272 -8.99 -14.32 2.62
N GLN A 273 -8.49 -14.81 3.75
CA GLN A 273 -8.80 -14.23 5.05
C GLN A 273 -8.32 -12.77 5.19
N ASP A 274 -7.22 -12.43 4.51
CA ASP A 274 -6.68 -11.07 4.45
C ASP A 274 -7.64 -10.14 3.70
N GLU A 275 -8.12 -10.55 2.52
CA GLU A 275 -9.11 -9.81 1.74
C GLU A 275 -10.45 -9.66 2.48
N LEU A 276 -10.86 -10.69 3.24
CA LEU A 276 -12.02 -10.60 4.14
C LEU A 276 -11.79 -9.60 5.27
N THR A 277 -10.56 -9.41 5.73
CA THR A 277 -10.22 -8.41 6.75
C THR A 277 -10.26 -7.01 6.14
N HIS A 278 -9.66 -6.82 4.97
CA HIS A 278 -9.71 -5.56 4.23
C HIS A 278 -11.13 -5.13 3.91
N ILE A 279 -12.00 -6.03 3.40
CA ILE A 279 -13.37 -5.65 3.05
C ILE A 279 -14.22 -5.29 4.28
N ARG A 280 -13.94 -5.87 5.46
CA ARG A 280 -14.58 -5.45 6.71
C ARG A 280 -14.14 -4.05 7.11
N ALA A 281 -12.84 -3.77 7.09
CA ALA A 281 -12.29 -2.45 7.39
C ALA A 281 -12.81 -1.38 6.42
N ALA A 282 -12.80 -1.67 5.12
CA ALA A 282 -13.35 -0.79 4.09
C ALA A 282 -14.85 -0.50 4.32
N ARG A 283 -15.63 -1.54 4.66
CA ARG A 283 -17.05 -1.39 4.99
C ARG A 283 -17.26 -0.49 6.21
N GLU A 284 -16.51 -0.71 7.29
CA GLU A 284 -16.61 0.10 8.51
C GLU A 284 -16.25 1.56 8.24
N LEU A 285 -15.18 1.80 7.48
CA LEU A 285 -14.78 3.13 7.06
C LEU A 285 -15.90 3.84 6.30
N VAL A 286 -16.47 3.24 5.24
CA VAL A 286 -17.51 3.92 4.45
C VAL A 286 -18.80 4.13 5.23
N VAL A 287 -19.12 3.26 6.18
CA VAL A 287 -20.26 3.43 7.08
C VAL A 287 -20.04 4.62 8.03
N SER A 288 -18.82 4.79 8.54
CA SER A 288 -18.49 5.88 9.47
C SER A 288 -18.59 7.27 8.83
N ILE A 289 -18.39 7.37 7.51
CA ILE A 289 -18.47 8.64 6.75
C ILE A 289 -19.80 8.81 6.00
N ALA A 290 -20.73 7.86 6.12
CA ALA A 290 -22.01 7.87 5.42
C ALA A 290 -22.85 9.09 5.83
N GLN A 291 -23.47 9.73 4.84
CA GLN A 291 -24.23 10.96 5.04
C GLN A 291 -25.73 10.67 5.18
N PRO A 292 -26.47 11.41 6.03
CA PRO A 292 -27.91 11.30 6.12
C PRO A 292 -28.58 11.74 4.82
N ASP A 293 -29.79 11.23 4.52
CA ASP A 293 -30.56 11.62 3.32
C ASP A 293 -31.22 13.01 3.48
N THR A 294 -30.36 14.02 3.54
CA THR A 294 -30.70 15.44 3.59
C THR A 294 -30.03 16.13 2.40
N GLU A 295 -30.48 17.34 2.06
CA GLU A 295 -29.85 18.13 1.00
C GLU A 295 -28.36 18.38 1.29
N GLN A 296 -28.05 18.75 2.53
CA GLN A 296 -26.66 18.92 2.98
C GLN A 296 -25.87 17.61 2.88
N GLY A 297 -26.45 16.48 3.29
CA GLY A 297 -25.80 15.17 3.18
C GLY A 297 -25.51 14.76 1.73
N ARG A 298 -26.40 15.09 0.79
CA ARG A 298 -26.19 14.88 -0.66
C ARG A 298 -25.07 15.76 -1.21
N ALA A 299 -24.95 17.01 -0.76
CA ALA A 299 -23.84 17.88 -1.12
C ALA A 299 -22.49 17.36 -0.59
N THR A 300 -22.44 16.93 0.68
CA THR A 300 -21.24 16.32 1.27
C THR A 300 -20.86 15.02 0.56
N TYR A 301 -21.82 14.16 0.23
CA TYR A 301 -21.58 12.94 -0.55
C TYR A 301 -20.98 13.26 -1.92
N ALA A 302 -21.47 14.29 -2.62
CA ALA A 302 -20.92 14.69 -3.91
C ALA A 302 -19.43 15.09 -3.80
N GLN A 303 -19.06 15.80 -2.73
CA GLN A 303 -17.66 16.15 -2.45
C GLN A 303 -16.82 14.91 -2.11
N GLN A 304 -17.30 14.03 -1.23
CA GLN A 304 -16.63 12.77 -0.89
C GLN A 304 -16.40 11.90 -2.12
N LYS A 305 -17.40 11.82 -3.01
CA LYS A 305 -17.32 11.06 -4.26
C LYS A 305 -16.31 11.68 -5.23
N ALA A 306 -16.27 13.00 -5.36
CA ALA A 306 -15.28 13.70 -6.17
C ALA A 306 -13.85 13.48 -5.65
N GLN A 307 -13.66 13.57 -4.34
CA GLN A 307 -12.38 13.29 -3.69
C GLN A 307 -11.94 11.84 -3.89
N TRP A 308 -12.84 10.88 -3.65
CA TRP A 308 -12.57 9.46 -3.87
C TRP A 308 -12.21 9.19 -5.35
N LEU A 309 -12.90 9.83 -6.31
CA LEU A 309 -12.56 9.70 -7.72
C LEU A 309 -11.17 10.27 -8.02
N HIS A 310 -10.84 11.45 -7.48
CA HIS A 310 -9.52 12.06 -7.62
C HIS A 310 -8.42 11.13 -7.09
N ASP A 311 -8.60 10.58 -5.90
CA ASP A 311 -7.61 9.72 -5.23
C ASP A 311 -7.45 8.36 -5.92
N THR A 312 -8.49 7.89 -6.61
CA THR A 312 -8.49 6.58 -7.29
C THR A 312 -8.20 6.67 -8.79
N GLN A 313 -8.20 7.85 -9.40
CA GLN A 313 -8.00 8.03 -10.84
C GLN A 313 -6.61 7.56 -11.29
N ASN A 314 -5.58 7.84 -10.48
CA ASN A 314 -4.22 7.38 -10.75
C ASN A 314 -4.05 5.86 -10.60
N GLU A 315 -4.86 5.22 -9.76
CA GLU A 315 -4.83 3.76 -9.53
C GLU A 315 -5.69 2.97 -10.53
N ARG A 316 -6.74 3.60 -11.05
CA ARG A 316 -7.54 3.04 -12.16
C ARG A 316 -6.70 2.89 -13.43
N ALA A 317 -5.78 3.82 -13.68
CA ALA A 317 -4.85 3.74 -14.81
C ALA A 317 -3.93 2.50 -14.73
N THR A 318 -3.61 2.03 -13.51
CA THR A 318 -2.84 0.80 -13.27
C THR A 318 -3.73 -0.44 -13.07
N ARG A 319 -5.04 -0.34 -13.35
CA ARG A 319 -6.02 -1.45 -13.31
C ARG A 319 -6.21 -2.14 -11.95
N THR A 320 -5.61 -1.62 -10.87
CA THR A 320 -5.57 -2.27 -9.55
C THR A 320 -6.45 -1.59 -8.52
N LEU A 321 -7.54 -0.92 -8.92
CA LEU A 321 -8.46 -0.39 -7.91
C LEU A 321 -9.18 -1.55 -7.20
N ARG A 322 -8.64 -1.93 -6.05
CA ARG A 322 -9.21 -2.96 -5.18
C ARG A 322 -10.30 -2.32 -4.33
N LEU A 323 -11.52 -2.32 -4.88
CA LEU A 323 -12.73 -1.81 -4.20
C LEU A 323 -12.93 -2.41 -2.80
N TRP A 324 -12.46 -3.64 -2.57
CA TRP A 324 -12.52 -4.29 -1.27
C TRP A 324 -11.50 -3.74 -0.25
N GLU A 325 -10.44 -3.04 -0.66
CA GLU A 325 -9.47 -2.40 0.25
C GLU A 325 -9.89 -0.97 0.61
N LYS A 326 -10.33 -0.19 -0.39
CA LYS A 326 -10.65 1.24 -0.20
C LYS A 326 -12.12 1.54 0.10
N GLY A 327 -13.02 0.66 -0.32
CA GLY A 327 -14.45 0.94 -0.32
C GLY A 327 -14.88 1.98 -1.36
N HIS A 328 -16.15 2.38 -1.29
CA HIS A 328 -16.73 3.44 -2.10
C HIS A 328 -17.72 4.25 -1.24
N PRO A 329 -17.72 5.60 -1.29
CA PRO A 329 -18.69 6.42 -0.58
C PRO A 329 -20.14 5.97 -0.87
N LEU A 330 -20.99 5.93 0.15
CA LEU A 330 -22.35 5.41 0.03
C LEU A 330 -23.33 6.52 -0.32
N SER A 331 -24.20 6.26 -1.30
CA SER A 331 -25.29 7.18 -1.65
C SER A 331 -26.16 7.45 -0.40
N PRO A 332 -26.49 8.71 -0.09
CA PRO A 332 -27.32 9.03 1.07
C PRO A 332 -28.67 8.31 1.06
N GLY A 333 -29.15 7.90 2.24
CA GLY A 333 -30.44 7.19 2.39
C GLY A 333 -30.41 5.70 2.08
N THR A 334 -29.27 5.17 1.65
CA THR A 334 -29.11 3.73 1.41
C THR A 334 -28.74 2.97 2.69
N LEU A 335 -29.01 1.67 2.70
CA LEU A 335 -28.61 0.77 3.78
C LEU A 335 -27.11 0.47 3.74
N ILE A 336 -26.61 -0.04 4.86
CA ILE A 336 -25.22 -0.49 5.03
C ILE A 336 -24.93 -1.65 4.06
N PRO A 337 -23.79 -1.66 3.33
CA PRO A 337 -23.39 -2.77 2.48
C PRO A 337 -23.34 -4.11 3.23
N GLY A 338 -23.86 -5.18 2.61
CA GLY A 338 -23.93 -6.52 3.21
C GLY A 338 -25.00 -6.70 4.30
N SER A 339 -25.88 -5.73 4.53
CA SER A 339 -26.98 -5.80 5.51
C SER A 339 -28.24 -6.52 5.01
N ARG A 340 -28.14 -7.23 3.87
CA ARG A 340 -29.27 -7.78 3.09
C ARG A 340 -30.05 -6.69 2.35
N GLU A 341 -29.35 -5.68 1.88
CA GLU A 341 -29.83 -4.69 0.93
C GLU A 341 -29.91 -5.26 -0.49
N CYS A 342 -30.72 -4.64 -1.34
CA CYS A 342 -30.59 -4.78 -2.77
C CYS A 342 -29.38 -3.97 -3.23
N TRP A 343 -28.29 -4.66 -3.56
CA TRP A 343 -27.08 -4.10 -4.14
C TRP A 343 -27.27 -3.17 -5.36
N ARG A 344 -28.40 -3.28 -6.08
CA ARG A 344 -28.73 -2.39 -7.22
C ARG A 344 -29.24 -1.02 -6.80
N CYS A 345 -30.02 -0.91 -5.72
CA CYS A 345 -30.64 0.36 -5.31
C CYS A 345 -30.26 0.78 -3.89
N GLY A 346 -29.51 -0.04 -3.15
CA GLY A 346 -29.10 0.22 -1.77
C GLY A 346 -30.21 0.13 -0.73
N MET A 347 -31.45 -0.16 -1.12
CA MET A 347 -32.59 -0.25 -0.20
C MET A 347 -32.75 -1.67 0.36
N ALA A 348 -33.69 -1.87 1.29
CA ALA A 348 -34.02 -3.20 1.81
C ALA A 348 -34.30 -4.18 0.66
N ARG A 349 -33.86 -5.44 0.81
CA ARG A 349 -34.08 -6.46 -0.22
C ARG A 349 -35.56 -6.55 -0.56
N HIS A 350 -35.85 -6.45 -1.86
CA HIS A 350 -37.16 -6.72 -2.43
C HIS A 350 -37.10 -8.05 -3.20
N ASP A 351 -38.19 -8.81 -3.15
CA ASP A 351 -38.35 -10.02 -3.94
C ASP A 351 -38.90 -9.61 -5.33
N GLY A 352 -38.11 -9.80 -6.39
CA GLY A 352 -38.49 -9.46 -7.77
C GLY A 352 -37.64 -8.36 -8.41
N ASP A 353 -38.16 -7.76 -9.49
CA ASP A 353 -37.46 -6.74 -10.27
C ASP A 353 -37.30 -5.42 -9.50
N CYS A 354 -36.07 -4.90 -9.46
CA CYS A 354 -35.73 -3.63 -8.83
C CYS A 354 -36.26 -2.46 -9.66
N THR A 355 -37.32 -1.79 -9.22
CA THR A 355 -37.86 -0.59 -9.86
C THR A 355 -37.27 0.71 -9.32
N ALA A 356 -36.55 0.65 -8.19
CA ALA A 356 -35.90 1.81 -7.59
C ALA A 356 -34.74 2.33 -8.47
N PRO A 357 -34.38 3.63 -8.34
CA PRO A 357 -33.23 4.20 -9.05
C PRO A 357 -31.97 3.37 -8.85
N TYR A 358 -31.28 3.08 -9.96
CA TYR A 358 -30.12 2.21 -9.95
C TYR A 358 -28.87 2.95 -9.48
N ILE A 359 -28.22 2.42 -8.45
CA ILE A 359 -26.88 2.82 -8.02
C ILE A 359 -25.91 2.29 -9.08
N THR A 360 -25.33 3.17 -9.88
CA THR A 360 -24.42 2.79 -10.97
C THR A 360 -22.97 2.65 -10.51
N GLY A 361 -22.20 1.90 -11.31
CA GLY A 361 -20.74 1.88 -11.20
C GLY A 361 -20.20 1.17 -9.96
N ASP A 362 -19.25 1.81 -9.30
CA ASP A 362 -18.40 1.18 -8.30
C ASP A 362 -19.07 0.99 -6.95
N GLU A 363 -20.06 1.81 -6.59
CA GLU A 363 -20.84 1.59 -5.36
C GLU A 363 -21.63 0.28 -5.42
N CYS A 364 -22.30 -0.02 -6.54
CA CYS A 364 -23.03 -1.29 -6.73
C CYS A 364 -22.08 -2.49 -6.69
N ARG A 365 -20.88 -2.36 -7.28
CA ARG A 365 -19.83 -3.39 -7.19
C ARG A 365 -19.33 -3.60 -5.77
N PHE A 366 -19.10 -2.53 -5.03
CA PHE A 366 -18.68 -2.61 -3.63
C PHE A 366 -19.74 -3.28 -2.75
N ARG A 367 -21.02 -2.94 -2.93
CA ARG A 367 -22.15 -3.60 -2.27
C ARG A 367 -22.23 -5.09 -2.60
N PHE A 368 -22.05 -5.44 -3.86
CA PHE A 368 -21.99 -6.84 -4.30
C PHE A 368 -20.87 -7.61 -3.60
N LEU A 369 -19.66 -7.04 -3.55
CA LEU A 369 -18.51 -7.65 -2.87
C LEU A 369 -18.81 -7.86 -1.38
N CYS A 370 -19.29 -6.83 -0.69
CA CYS A 370 -19.68 -6.95 0.72
C CYS A 370 -20.72 -8.06 0.92
N HIS A 371 -21.75 -8.12 0.08
CA HIS A 371 -22.79 -9.15 0.18
C HIS A 371 -22.22 -10.55 -0.06
N SER A 372 -21.52 -10.75 -1.19
CA SER A 372 -21.02 -12.05 -1.61
C SER A 372 -19.93 -12.60 -0.67
N TRP A 373 -19.04 -11.75 -0.17
CA TRP A 373 -17.90 -12.18 0.64
C TRP A 373 -18.21 -12.24 2.14
N LEU A 374 -19.02 -11.32 2.69
CA LEU A 374 -19.27 -11.26 4.13
C LEU A 374 -20.48 -12.09 4.58
N THR A 375 -21.48 -12.29 3.74
CA THR A 375 -22.70 -13.01 4.17
C THR A 375 -22.63 -14.52 4.00
N GLY A 376 -21.56 -15.03 3.37
CA GLY A 376 -21.32 -16.47 3.17
C GLY A 376 -22.37 -17.18 2.30
N ARG A 377 -23.38 -16.48 1.79
CA ARG A 377 -24.40 -17.02 0.88
C ARG A 377 -23.82 -17.10 -0.53
N ARG A 378 -22.98 -18.11 -0.77
CA ARG A 378 -22.90 -18.66 -2.12
C ARG A 378 -24.27 -19.25 -2.45
N ALA A 379 -24.80 -18.93 -3.63
CA ALA A 379 -25.86 -19.76 -4.19
C ALA A 379 -25.29 -21.18 -4.24
N ALA A 380 -25.86 -22.11 -3.48
CA ALA A 380 -25.42 -23.50 -3.51
C ALA A 380 -25.38 -23.96 -4.97
N PRO A 381 -24.28 -24.58 -5.43
CA PRO A 381 -24.28 -25.16 -6.77
C PRO A 381 -25.47 -26.13 -6.86
N PRO A 382 -26.15 -26.21 -8.00
CA PRO A 382 -27.23 -27.18 -8.18
C PRO A 382 -26.68 -28.57 -7.84
N ALA A 383 -27.46 -29.39 -7.13
CA ALA A 383 -27.03 -30.67 -6.55
C ALA A 383 -26.47 -31.69 -7.57
N ASN A 384 -26.57 -31.41 -8.87
CA ASN A 384 -26.10 -32.24 -9.98
C ASN A 384 -24.96 -31.61 -10.79
N ALA A 385 -24.24 -30.60 -10.27
CA ALA A 385 -23.06 -30.10 -10.95
C ALA A 385 -21.94 -31.16 -10.94
N PRO A 386 -21.39 -31.56 -12.09
CA PRO A 386 -20.22 -32.44 -12.12
C PRO A 386 -19.05 -31.78 -11.38
N PRO A 387 -18.11 -32.56 -10.82
CA PRO A 387 -16.92 -32.00 -10.19
C PRO A 387 -16.22 -31.07 -11.19
N ALA A 388 -15.99 -29.83 -10.77
CA ALA A 388 -15.34 -28.83 -11.60
C ALA A 388 -13.95 -29.36 -12.00
N ALA A 389 -13.70 -29.48 -13.30
CA ALA A 389 -12.35 -29.65 -13.80
C ALA A 389 -11.48 -28.49 -13.27
N PRO A 390 -10.19 -28.71 -12.95
CA PRO A 390 -9.31 -27.64 -12.54
C PRO A 390 -9.26 -26.58 -13.65
N VAL A 391 -9.90 -25.45 -13.39
CA VAL A 391 -9.87 -24.30 -14.29
C VAL A 391 -8.50 -23.67 -14.12
N ASN A 392 -7.66 -23.81 -15.14
CA ASN A 392 -6.45 -23.00 -15.26
C ASN A 392 -6.85 -21.54 -15.12
N ALA A 393 -6.36 -20.89 -14.06
CA ALA A 393 -6.46 -19.45 -13.92
C ALA A 393 -5.86 -18.82 -15.18
N ILE A 394 -6.70 -18.13 -15.96
CA ILE A 394 -6.26 -17.40 -17.13
C ILE A 394 -5.30 -16.31 -16.62
N HIS A 395 -4.01 -16.54 -16.87
CA HIS A 395 -2.93 -15.59 -16.67
C HIS A 395 -3.14 -14.41 -17.65
N TRP A 396 -3.49 -13.23 -17.13
CA TRP A 396 -3.72 -12.03 -17.93
C TRP A 396 -2.43 -11.25 -18.30
N TYR A 397 -1.28 -11.93 -18.38
CA TYR A 397 -0.02 -11.31 -18.81
C TYR A 397 0.59 -12.06 -19.99
N GLN A 398 0.17 -11.70 -21.20
CA GLN A 398 0.98 -11.90 -22.41
C GLN A 398 0.58 -10.89 -23.48
N ILE A 399 1.30 -9.76 -23.50
CA ILE A 399 1.44 -8.92 -24.70
C ILE A 399 2.94 -9.00 -25.05
N GLY A 400 3.22 -9.40 -26.29
CA GLY A 400 4.45 -10.05 -26.72
C GLY A 400 5.73 -9.21 -26.63
N ALA A 401 6.81 -9.87 -26.23
CA ALA A 401 8.16 -9.46 -26.53
C ALA A 401 8.52 -9.91 -27.97
N PRO A 402 9.17 -9.07 -28.79
CA PRO A 402 9.67 -9.50 -30.10
C PRO A 402 10.85 -10.46 -29.93
N ALA A 403 10.92 -11.45 -30.83
CA ALA A 403 11.96 -12.47 -30.86
C ALA A 403 13.38 -11.87 -30.98
N PRO A 404 14.38 -12.41 -30.26
CA PRO A 404 15.76 -11.99 -30.43
C PRO A 404 16.28 -12.41 -31.80
N LYS A 405 16.89 -11.45 -32.51
CA LYS A 405 17.64 -11.70 -33.74
C LYS A 405 18.95 -12.41 -33.40
N ASP A 406 19.25 -13.46 -34.15
CA ASP A 406 20.51 -14.19 -34.14
C ASP A 406 21.70 -13.23 -34.28
N PHE A 407 22.63 -13.29 -33.32
CA PHE A 407 23.95 -12.67 -33.44
C PHE A 407 24.95 -13.77 -33.78
N GLN A 408 25.42 -13.77 -35.03
CA GLN A 408 26.51 -14.60 -35.51
C GLN A 408 27.81 -14.23 -34.78
N ALA A 409 28.51 -15.24 -34.28
CA ALA A 409 29.87 -15.12 -33.78
C ALA A 409 30.83 -14.93 -34.97
N GLY A 410 31.40 -13.74 -35.07
CA GLY A 410 32.54 -13.43 -35.93
C GLY A 410 33.85 -13.76 -35.22
N GLN A 411 34.68 -14.55 -35.89
CA GLN A 411 36.07 -14.84 -35.57
C GLN A 411 36.94 -13.58 -35.66
N ALA A 412 37.86 -13.42 -34.71
CA ALA A 412 39.24 -12.96 -34.90
C ALA A 412 40.05 -13.28 -33.64
#